data_AF-A0AA51MLL0-F1
#
_entry.id   AF-A0AA51MLL0-F1
#
_cell.length_a   1.000
_cell.length_b   1.000
_cell.length_c   1.000
_cell.angle_alpha   90.00
_cell.angle_beta   90.00
_cell.angle_gamma   90.00
#
_symmetry.space_group_name_H-M   'P 1'
#
loop_
_entity.id
_entity.type
_entity.pdbx_description
1 polymer ?
#
loop_
_entity_poly.entity_id
_entity_poly.type
_entity_poly.pdbx_seq_one_letter_code
_entity_poly.pdbx_strand_id
1 'polypeptide(L)'
;MQASVELLQIISQVGYMACFGGDIQRSQTIMEGVNAIGVEQTPIKMGVAISKIYAGHYDQAIHILRDDVLAKESDHMSAKCFLGIALNQKGEKAEARELFEEVVRKGNKDESSIAAAYLNT
;
A
#
# COMPACT_ATOMS: atom_id res chain seq x y z
N MET A 1 3.93 1.70 25.30
CA MET A 1 4.98 2.67 24.89
C MET A 1 4.28 3.80 24.16
N GLN A 2 4.58 5.07 24.47
CA GLN A 2 4.06 6.21 23.72
C GLN A 2 5.11 6.62 22.70
N ALA A 3 4.86 6.37 21.41
CA ALA A 3 5.72 6.81 20.32
C ALA A 3 5.11 8.07 19.68
N SER A 4 5.96 9.01 19.26
CA SER A 4 5.50 10.18 18.51
C SER A 4 5.10 9.78 17.09
N VAL A 5 4.18 10.55 16.49
CA VAL A 5 3.77 10.35 15.09
C VAL A 5 4.96 10.43 14.15
N GLU A 6 5.83 11.42 14.35
CA GLU A 6 7.05 11.61 13.56
C GLU A 6 7.99 10.40 13.63
N LEU A 7 8.18 9.82 14.82
CA LEU A 7 8.99 8.61 14.96
C LEU A 7 8.38 7.42 14.19
N LEU A 8 7.06 7.22 14.28
CA LEU A 8 6.37 6.15 13.54
C LEU A 8 6.47 6.36 12.03
N GLN A 9 6.44 7.61 11.55
CA GLN A 9 6.63 7.93 10.13
C GLN A 9 8.05 7.58 9.66
N ILE A 10 9.08 7.98 10.42
CA ILE A 10 10.48 7.66 10.08
C ILE A 10 10.69 6.15 10.04
N ILE A 11 10.20 5.42 11.05
CA ILE A 11 10.33 3.95 11.08
C ILE A 11 9.59 3.31 9.88
N SER A 12 8.42 3.84 9.50
CA SER A 12 7.69 3.37 8.31
C SER A 12 8.50 3.58 7.03
N GLN A 13 9.14 4.75 6.87
CA GLN A 13 10.03 5.02 5.73
C GLN A 13 11.21 4.03 5.66
N VAL A 14 11.81 3.68 6.79
CA VAL A 14 12.85 2.64 6.84
C VAL A 14 12.30 1.28 6.42
N GLY A 15 11.08 0.94 6.85
CA GLY A 15 10.36 -0.25 6.40
C GLY A 15 10.12 -0.28 4.88
N TYR A 16 9.86 0.86 4.27
CA TYR A 16 9.71 1.00 2.81
C TYR A 16 11.03 0.85 2.07
N MET A 17 12.10 1.45 2.60
CA MET A 17 13.44 1.29 2.04
C MET A 17 13.87 -0.19 2.04
N ALA A 18 13.59 -0.94 3.11
CA ALA A 18 13.83 -2.37 3.15
C ALA A 18 13.01 -3.12 2.07
N CYS A 19 11.74 -2.75 1.91
CA CYS A 19 10.86 -3.33 0.89
C CYS A 19 11.40 -3.12 -0.53
N PHE A 20 11.71 -1.87 -0.89
CA PHE A 20 12.22 -1.52 -2.22
C PHE A 20 13.64 -2.01 -2.47
N GLY A 21 14.42 -2.24 -1.41
CA GLY A 21 15.71 -2.91 -1.47
C GLY A 21 15.62 -4.44 -1.61
N GLY A 22 14.42 -5.02 -1.61
CA GLY A 22 14.20 -6.46 -1.73
C GLY A 22 14.34 -7.24 -0.41
N ASP A 23 14.59 -6.56 0.72
CA ASP A 23 14.65 -7.19 2.04
C ASP A 23 13.25 -7.26 2.67
N ILE A 24 12.47 -8.20 2.16
CA ILE A 24 11.08 -8.41 2.55
C ILE A 24 10.96 -8.75 4.03
N GLN A 25 11.88 -9.58 4.57
CA GLN A 25 11.84 -10.02 5.96
C GLN A 25 12.04 -8.85 6.93
N ARG A 26 13.01 -7.96 6.67
CA ARG A 26 13.19 -6.76 7.49
C ARG A 26 12.01 -5.81 7.36
N SER A 27 11.49 -5.62 6.16
CA SER A 27 10.31 -4.77 5.94
C SER A 27 9.12 -5.24 6.78
N GLN A 28 8.77 -6.53 6.73
CA GLN A 28 7.67 -7.11 7.51
C GLN A 28 7.88 -6.87 9.01
N THR A 29 9.07 -7.19 9.53
CA THR A 29 9.40 -7.03 10.95
C THR A 29 9.21 -5.57 11.41
N ILE A 30 9.67 -4.61 10.62
CA ILE A 30 9.56 -3.18 10.93
C ILE A 30 8.10 -2.74 10.92
N MET A 31 7.37 -3.05 9.84
CA MET A 31 5.99 -2.59 9.67
C MET A 31 5.03 -3.23 10.68
N GLU A 32 5.25 -4.49 11.07
CA GLU A 32 4.49 -5.15 12.13
C GLU A 32 4.73 -4.50 13.49
N GLY A 33 5.98 -4.12 13.79
CA GLY A 33 6.32 -3.36 15.00
C GLY A 33 5.63 -2.00 15.05
N VAL A 34 5.61 -1.25 13.94
CA VAL A 34 4.89 0.04 13.85
C VAL A 34 3.38 -0.17 14.06
N ASN A 35 2.80 -1.18 13.40
CA ASN A 35 1.37 -1.47 13.51
C ASN A 35 0.97 -1.91 14.93
N ALA A 36 1.85 -2.63 15.65
CA ALA A 36 1.61 -3.07 17.03
C ALA A 36 1.50 -1.92 18.05
N ILE A 37 1.98 -0.71 17.72
CA ILE A 37 1.75 0.50 18.53
C ILE A 37 0.27 0.93 18.49
N GLY A 38 -0.51 0.42 17.52
CA GLY A 38 -1.97 0.53 17.50
C GLY A 38 -2.50 1.92 17.15
N VAL A 39 -1.65 2.81 16.61
CA VAL A 39 -2.08 4.13 16.16
C VAL A 39 -2.62 3.99 14.74
N GLU A 40 -3.94 4.15 14.58
CA GLU A 40 -4.56 4.15 13.26
C GLU A 40 -4.16 5.38 12.47
N GLN A 41 -3.20 5.23 11.55
CA GLN A 41 -2.82 6.26 10.60
C GLN A 41 -2.76 5.65 9.20
N THR A 42 -3.39 6.32 8.25
CA THR A 42 -3.40 5.92 6.84
C THR A 42 -1.98 5.68 6.30
N PRO A 43 -0.97 6.55 6.55
CA PRO A 43 0.40 6.28 6.12
C PRO A 43 0.98 4.95 6.64
N ILE A 44 0.69 4.57 7.89
CA ILE A 44 1.19 3.32 8.48
C ILE A 44 0.51 2.12 7.82
N LYS A 45 -0.82 2.18 7.65
CA LYS A 45 -1.61 1.12 7.01
C LYS A 45 -1.20 0.92 5.55
N MET A 46 -1.00 2.00 4.82
CA MET A 46 -0.43 1.98 3.46
C MET A 46 0.89 1.22 3.44
N GLY A 47 1.76 1.50 4.41
CA GLY A 47 3.02 0.81 4.54
C GLY A 47 2.96 -0.69 4.78
N VAL A 48 2.08 -1.09 5.70
CA VAL A 48 1.86 -2.50 6.01
C VAL A 48 1.34 -3.22 4.76
N ALA A 49 0.35 -2.62 4.08
CA ALA A 49 -0.21 -3.18 2.86
C ALA A 49 0.86 -3.35 1.76
N ILE A 50 1.68 -2.32 1.51
CA ILE A 50 2.77 -2.40 0.53
C ILE A 50 3.72 -3.54 0.90
N SER A 51 4.15 -3.63 2.16
CA SER A 51 5.03 -4.71 2.61
C SER A 51 4.39 -6.10 2.38
N LYS A 52 3.09 -6.24 2.62
CA LYS A 52 2.35 -7.49 2.35
C LYS A 52 2.26 -7.81 0.84
N ILE A 53 2.12 -6.82 -0.04
CA ILE A 53 2.18 -7.01 -1.50
C ILE A 53 3.52 -7.62 -1.90
N TYR A 54 4.62 -7.02 -1.46
CA TYR A 54 5.96 -7.50 -1.81
C TYR A 54 6.29 -8.86 -1.17
N ALA A 55 5.65 -9.20 -0.05
CA ALA A 55 5.72 -10.53 0.56
C ALA A 55 4.82 -11.58 -0.13
N GLY A 56 4.02 -11.20 -1.14
CA GLY A 56 3.07 -12.09 -1.80
C GLY A 56 1.78 -12.36 -1.02
N HIS A 57 1.57 -11.67 0.11
CA HIS A 57 0.36 -11.78 0.94
C HIS A 57 -0.77 -10.89 0.41
N TYR A 58 -1.19 -11.13 -0.84
CA TYR A 58 -2.10 -10.23 -1.56
C TYR A 58 -3.46 -10.06 -0.88
N ASP A 59 -4.05 -11.13 -0.32
CA ASP A 59 -5.33 -11.04 0.38
C ASP A 59 -5.28 -10.09 1.59
N GLN A 60 -4.19 -10.14 2.36
CA GLN A 60 -4.00 -9.24 3.50
C GLN A 60 -3.81 -7.79 3.03
N ALA A 61 -3.06 -7.58 1.96
CA ALA A 61 -2.89 -6.25 1.38
C ALA A 61 -4.22 -5.67 0.87
N ILE A 62 -5.02 -6.48 0.16
CA ILE A 62 -6.34 -6.09 -0.34
C ILE A 62 -7.26 -5.69 0.81
N HIS A 63 -7.33 -6.50 1.87
CA HIS A 63 -8.13 -6.20 3.05
C HIS A 63 -7.73 -4.85 3.68
N ILE A 64 -6.44 -4.63 3.94
CA ILE A 64 -5.96 -3.37 4.54
C ILE A 64 -6.29 -2.17 3.64
N LEU A 65 -6.05 -2.27 2.32
CA LEU A 65 -6.27 -1.15 1.41
C LEU A 65 -7.75 -0.84 1.23
N ARG A 66 -8.60 -1.86 1.09
CA ARG A 66 -10.04 -1.70 0.86
C ARG A 66 -10.77 -1.33 2.14
N ASP A 67 -10.57 -2.09 3.20
CA ASP A 67 -11.42 -2.06 4.39
C ASP A 67 -10.90 -1.12 5.48
N ASP A 68 -9.59 -0.88 5.56
CA ASP A 68 -9.02 0.04 6.56
C ASP A 68 -8.78 1.45 5.97
N VAL A 69 -8.23 1.54 4.76
CA VAL A 69 -7.83 2.82 4.14
C VAL A 69 -8.96 3.43 3.31
N LEU A 70 -9.39 2.76 2.24
CA LEU A 70 -10.37 3.32 1.30
C LEU A 70 -11.77 3.44 1.91
N ALA A 71 -12.10 2.64 2.93
CA ALA A 71 -13.34 2.81 3.69
C ALA A 71 -13.42 4.17 4.40
N LYS A 72 -12.27 4.76 4.78
CA LYS A 72 -12.18 6.08 5.42
C LYS A 72 -11.87 7.19 4.43
N GLU A 73 -11.04 6.91 3.42
CA GLU A 73 -10.55 7.86 2.44
C GLU A 73 -10.79 7.31 1.02
N SER A 74 -12.05 7.33 0.58
CA SER A 74 -12.47 6.70 -0.68
C SER A 74 -11.82 7.26 -1.95
N ASP A 75 -11.26 8.48 -1.88
CA ASP A 75 -10.56 9.13 -2.99
C ASP A 75 -9.02 9.10 -2.86
N HIS A 76 -8.48 8.25 -1.98
CA HIS A 76 -7.03 8.09 -1.84
C HIS A 76 -6.43 7.35 -3.05
N MET A 77 -5.93 8.09 -4.03
CA MET A 77 -5.44 7.53 -5.31
C MET A 77 -4.27 6.57 -5.15
N SER A 78 -3.30 6.84 -4.26
CA SER A 78 -2.23 5.89 -3.98
C SER A 78 -2.76 4.55 -3.45
N ALA A 79 -3.76 4.57 -2.56
CA ALA A 79 -4.38 3.35 -2.03
C ALA A 79 -5.10 2.55 -3.13
N LYS A 80 -5.85 3.24 -4.02
CA LYS A 80 -6.44 2.60 -5.21
C LYS A 80 -5.40 1.99 -6.14
N CYS A 81 -4.27 2.69 -6.35
CA CYS A 81 -3.17 2.20 -7.18
C CYS A 81 -2.56 0.91 -6.60
N PHE A 82 -2.21 0.91 -5.30
CA PHE A 82 -1.67 -0.29 -4.65
C PHE A 82 -2.70 -1.42 -4.52
N LEU A 83 -4.00 -1.10 -4.40
CA LEU A 83 -5.06 -2.11 -4.41
C LEU A 83 -5.13 -2.78 -5.79
N GLY A 84 -5.09 -1.98 -6.86
CA GLY A 84 -5.01 -2.49 -8.22
C GLY A 84 -3.79 -3.39 -8.43
N ILE A 85 -2.61 -3.01 -7.90
CA ILE A 85 -1.40 -3.85 -7.97
C ILE A 85 -1.64 -5.18 -7.25
N ALA A 86 -2.17 -5.17 -6.03
CA ALA A 86 -2.43 -6.38 -5.26
C ALA A 86 -3.42 -7.32 -5.98
N LEU A 87 -4.52 -6.77 -6.51
CA LEU A 87 -5.54 -7.50 -7.27
C LEU A 87 -4.96 -8.09 -8.57
N ASN A 88 -4.17 -7.32 -9.31
CA ASN A 88 -3.52 -7.79 -10.53
C ASN A 88 -2.57 -8.97 -10.26
N GLN A 89 -1.78 -8.88 -9.18
CA GLN A 89 -0.87 -9.96 -8.78
C GLN A 89 -1.61 -11.21 -8.29
N LYS A 90 -2.78 -11.05 -7.68
CA LYS A 90 -3.67 -12.15 -7.29
C LYS A 90 -4.41 -12.78 -8.49
N GLY A 91 -4.51 -12.07 -9.61
CA GLY A 91 -5.19 -12.51 -10.84
C GLY A 91 -6.58 -11.91 -11.05
N GLU A 92 -7.03 -11.01 -10.16
CA GLU A 92 -8.31 -10.31 -10.23
C GLU A 92 -8.23 -9.09 -11.16
N LYS A 93 -7.87 -9.33 -12.43
CA LYS A 93 -7.49 -8.29 -13.40
C LYS A 93 -8.60 -7.30 -13.76
N ALA A 94 -9.86 -7.73 -13.71
CA ALA A 94 -11.00 -6.88 -14.06
C ALA A 94 -11.15 -5.70 -13.08
N GLU A 95 -11.20 -5.99 -11.78
CA GLU A 95 -11.28 -4.95 -10.75
C GLU A 95 -10.01 -4.10 -10.71
N ALA A 96 -8.83 -4.73 -10.86
CA ALA A 96 -7.57 -4.01 -10.92
C ALA A 96 -7.57 -2.96 -12.04
N ARG A 97 -8.08 -3.32 -13.22
CA ARG A 97 -8.18 -2.42 -14.37
C ARG A 97 -9.04 -1.20 -14.09
N GLU A 98 -10.21 -1.38 -13.49
CA GLU A 98 -11.11 -0.26 -13.14
C GLU A 98 -10.43 0.74 -12.19
N LEU A 99 -9.71 0.23 -11.19
CA LEU A 99 -8.94 1.06 -10.27
C LEU A 99 -7.81 1.81 -10.99
N PHE A 100 -7.06 1.15 -11.86
CA PHE A 100 -6.00 1.81 -12.62
C PHE A 100 -6.53 2.90 -13.56
N GLU A 101 -7.67 2.66 -14.24
CA GLU A 101 -8.33 3.67 -15.09
C GLU A 101 -8.78 4.89 -14.28
N GLU A 102 -9.27 4.67 -13.05
CA GLU A 102 -9.59 5.78 -12.15
C GLU A 102 -8.33 6.55 -11.72
N VAL A 103 -7.27 5.85 -11.32
CA VAL A 103 -6.00 6.47 -10.90
C VAL A 103 -5.37 7.26 -12.03
N VAL A 104 -5.37 6.76 -13.27
CA VAL A 104 -4.86 7.51 -14.43
C VAL A 104 -5.57 8.85 -14.59
N ARG A 105 -6.89 8.87 -14.40
CA ARG A 105 -7.74 10.04 -14.60
C ARG A 105 -7.67 11.06 -13.45
N LYS A 106 -7.54 10.61 -12.21
CA LYS A 106 -7.66 11.46 -11.00
C LYS A 106 -6.38 11.59 -10.18
N GLY A 107 -5.40 10.72 -10.39
CA GLY A 107 -4.14 10.71 -9.68
C GLY A 107 -3.22 11.86 -10.07
N ASN A 108 -2.19 12.04 -9.26
CA ASN A 108 -1.06 12.89 -9.64
C ASN A 108 -0.21 12.21 -10.73
N LYS A 109 0.79 12.94 -11.25
CA LYS A 109 1.64 12.47 -12.35
C LYS A 109 2.29 11.10 -12.07
N ASP A 110 2.78 10.87 -10.86
CA ASP A 110 3.48 9.64 -10.51
C ASP A 110 2.50 8.47 -10.39
N GLU A 111 1.37 8.69 -9.72
CA GLU A 111 0.29 7.71 -9.57
C GLU A 111 -0.27 7.29 -10.94
N SER A 112 -0.58 8.26 -11.80
CA SER A 112 -1.08 7.99 -13.16
C SER A 112 -0.04 7.26 -14.01
N SER A 113 1.24 7.58 -13.85
CA SER A 113 2.32 6.89 -14.60
C SER A 113 2.44 5.43 -14.20
N ILE A 114 2.36 5.14 -12.89
CA ILE A 114 2.39 3.77 -12.37
C ILE A 114 1.15 3.00 -12.86
N ALA A 115 -0.04 3.55 -12.68
CA ALA A 115 -1.29 2.89 -13.08
C ALA A 115 -1.35 2.61 -14.59
N ALA A 116 -0.89 3.56 -15.42
CA ALA A 116 -0.83 3.37 -16.87
C ALA A 116 0.10 2.22 -17.28
N ALA A 117 1.18 1.94 -16.54
CA ALA A 117 2.07 0.82 -16.83
C ALA A 117 1.35 -0.53 -16.72
N TYR A 118 0.42 -0.68 -15.76
CA TYR A 118 -0.35 -1.91 -15.57
C TYR A 118 -1.54 -2.07 -16.53
N LEU A 119 -2.00 -1.00 -17.17
CA LEU A 119 -3.04 -1.08 -18.20
C LEU A 119 -2.52 -1.57 -19.56
N ASN A 120 -1.21 -1.48 -19.78
CA ASN A 120 -0.55 -1.83 -21.04
C ASN A 120 0.05 -3.25 -21.03
N THR A 121 -0.14 -4.03 -19.96
CA THR A 121 0.35 -5.41 -19.76
C THR A 121 -0.77 -6.44 -19.85
#